data_AF-A0A2S8RT13-F1
#
_entry.id   AF-A0A2S8RT13-F1
#
_cell.length_a   1.000
_cell.length_b   1.000
_cell.length_c   1.000
_cell.angle_alpha   90.00
_cell.angle_beta   90.00
_cell.angle_gamma   90.00
#
_symmetry.space_group_name_H-M   'P 1'
#
loop_
_entity.id
_entity.type
_entity.pdbx_description
1 polymer ?
#
loop_
_entity_poly.entity_id
_entity_poly.type
_entity_poly.pdbx_seq_one_letter_code
_entity_poly.pdbx_strand_id
1 'polypeptide(L)'
;MTTSAIAADEIDAVLTEWYEWSQAYEPALGHGRASASCRDFKISNQWMDYDDLSDTVDRQLRTATGEAVDPLIQKLSLDHRVAVMTAVRNFVAGAAVFRNPRNPSTQDADYAEAKRVMRPGLLAKSLIRGV
;
A
#
# COMPACT_ATOMS: atom_id res chain seq x y z
N MET A 1 -0.36 -8.66 -12.33
CA MET A 1 -1.66 -9.32 -12.57
C MET A 1 -2.71 -8.51 -11.82
N THR A 2 -3.75 -8.03 -12.49
CA THR A 2 -4.73 -7.11 -11.93
C THR A 2 -5.65 -7.82 -10.94
N THR A 3 -5.37 -7.64 -9.65
CA THR A 3 -6.18 -8.01 -8.49
C THR A 3 -7.48 -7.18 -8.45
N SER A 4 -8.29 -7.21 -9.53
CA SER A 4 -9.47 -6.34 -9.67
C SER A 4 -10.80 -7.03 -9.34
N ALA A 5 -10.80 -8.34 -9.04
CA ALA A 5 -12.06 -9.05 -8.80
C ALA A 5 -12.61 -8.88 -7.37
N ILE A 6 -11.79 -8.47 -6.38
CA ILE A 6 -12.25 -8.27 -4.99
C ILE A 6 -12.10 -6.82 -4.52
N ALA A 7 -11.13 -6.05 -5.03
CA ALA A 7 -11.05 -4.62 -4.78
C ALA A 7 -12.23 -3.92 -5.49
N ALA A 8 -13.25 -3.55 -4.72
CA ALA A 8 -14.53 -3.09 -5.26
C ALA A 8 -14.57 -1.58 -5.49
N ASP A 9 -13.69 -0.82 -4.82
CA ASP A 9 -13.61 0.64 -4.93
C ASP A 9 -12.16 1.19 -4.97
N GLU A 10 -12.04 2.51 -5.19
CA GLU A 10 -10.74 3.19 -5.29
C GLU A 10 -9.90 3.08 -4.01
N ILE A 11 -10.53 3.02 -2.83
CA ILE A 11 -9.81 2.86 -1.56
C ILE A 11 -9.24 1.46 -1.46
N ASP A 12 -10.02 0.43 -1.84
CA ASP A 12 -9.55 -0.95 -1.85
C ASP A 12 -8.34 -1.13 -2.78
N ALA A 13 -8.31 -0.44 -3.92
CA ALA A 13 -7.17 -0.44 -4.84
C ALA A 13 -5.91 0.18 -4.21
N VAL A 14 -6.02 1.37 -3.62
CA VAL A 14 -4.91 2.05 -2.92
C VAL A 14 -4.38 1.21 -1.76
N LEU A 15 -5.27 0.59 -0.99
CA LEU A 15 -4.90 -0.28 0.14
C LEU A 15 -4.18 -1.54 -0.34
N THR A 16 -4.58 -2.10 -1.48
CA THR A 16 -3.91 -3.27 -2.08
C THR A 16 -2.49 -2.92 -2.50
N GLU A 17 -2.30 -1.78 -3.18
CA GLU A 17 -0.98 -1.29 -3.59
C GLU A 17 -0.08 -1.01 -2.37
N TRP A 18 -0.61 -0.35 -1.34
CA TRP A 18 0.11 -0.13 -0.09
C TRP A 18 0.54 -1.45 0.57
N TYR A 19 -0.34 -2.45 0.60
CA TYR A 19 -0.01 -3.73 1.22
C TYR A 19 1.09 -4.45 0.46
N GLU A 20 1.00 -4.54 -0.86
CA GLU A 20 2.05 -5.15 -1.69
C GLU A 20 3.40 -4.44 -1.49
N TRP A 21 3.42 -3.10 -1.45
CA TRP A 21 4.62 -2.32 -1.10
C TRP A 21 5.14 -2.63 0.30
N SER A 22 4.27 -2.71 1.30
CA SER A 22 4.66 -2.98 2.70
C SER A 22 5.29 -4.37 2.89
N GLN A 23 4.82 -5.36 2.12
CA GLN A 23 5.36 -6.72 2.16
C GLN A 23 6.64 -6.86 1.34
N ALA A 24 6.92 -5.94 0.42
CA ALA A 24 8.14 -5.92 -0.38
C ALA A 24 9.37 -5.39 0.41
N TYR A 25 9.22 -5.08 1.69
CA TYR A 25 10.34 -4.69 2.54
C TYR A 25 11.32 -5.86 2.71
N GLU A 26 12.47 -5.74 2.04
CA GLU A 26 13.61 -6.62 2.25
C GLU A 26 14.58 -5.94 3.24
N PRO A 27 14.77 -6.47 4.45
CA PRO A 27 15.72 -5.90 5.39
C PRO A 27 17.13 -5.95 4.78
N ALA A 28 17.91 -4.87 4.94
CA ALA A 28 19.30 -4.86 4.49
C ALA A 28 20.12 -5.85 5.33
N LEU A 29 20.30 -7.06 4.82
CA LEU A 29 21.12 -8.12 5.42
C LEU A 29 22.61 -7.81 5.22
N GLY A 30 23.13 -6.76 5.88
CA GLY A 30 24.56 -6.43 5.87
C GLY A 30 24.88 -4.94 6.02
N HIS A 31 26.16 -4.61 5.90
CA HIS A 31 26.62 -3.23 5.83
C HIS A 31 26.40 -2.68 4.42
N GLY A 32 25.78 -1.50 4.32
CA GLY A 32 25.53 -0.86 3.04
C GLY A 32 26.84 -0.63 2.28
N ARG A 33 26.91 -1.08 1.01
CA ARG A 33 28.09 -0.91 0.14
C ARG A 33 28.37 0.55 -0.25
N ALA A 34 27.50 1.48 0.16
CA ALA A 34 27.59 2.90 -0.11
C ALA A 34 27.26 3.70 1.15
N SER A 35 27.91 4.87 1.28
CA SER A 35 27.55 5.88 2.27
C SER A 35 26.07 6.25 2.15
N ALA A 36 25.39 6.44 3.29
CA ALA A 36 24.01 6.90 3.31
C ALA A 36 23.80 8.22 2.55
N SER A 37 24.79 9.10 2.53
CA SER A 37 24.73 10.40 1.84
C SER A 37 24.84 10.31 0.31
N CYS A 38 25.38 9.21 -0.23
CA CYS A 38 25.70 9.09 -1.66
C CYS A 38 25.02 7.88 -2.31
N ARG A 39 24.19 7.13 -1.57
CA ARG A 39 23.62 5.85 -2.00
C ARG A 39 22.83 5.95 -3.30
N ASP A 40 22.07 7.03 -3.46
CA ASP A 40 21.12 7.20 -4.56
C ASP A 40 21.56 8.26 -5.58
N PHE A 41 22.81 8.74 -5.52
CA PHE A 41 23.29 9.75 -6.46
C PHE A 41 23.39 9.18 -7.89
N LYS A 42 22.71 9.82 -8.83
CA LYS A 42 22.79 9.53 -10.27
C LYS A 42 22.95 10.84 -11.05
N ILE A 43 23.84 10.85 -12.04
CA ILE A 43 24.10 12.03 -12.89
C ILE A 43 22.95 12.28 -13.88
N SER A 44 22.43 11.23 -14.51
CA SER A 44 21.23 11.27 -15.35
C SER A 44 20.63 9.88 -15.55
N ASN A 45 19.39 9.82 -16.03
CA ASN A 45 18.72 8.58 -16.46
C ASN A 45 18.74 8.42 -17.99
N GLN A 46 19.55 9.20 -18.72
CA GLN A 46 19.53 9.25 -20.19
C GLN A 46 20.02 7.96 -20.87
N TRP A 47 20.67 7.08 -20.12
CA TRP A 47 21.17 5.78 -20.58
C TRP A 47 20.12 4.67 -20.46
N MET A 48 18.99 4.93 -19.80
CA MET A 48 17.91 3.96 -19.62
C MET A 48 17.07 3.93 -20.90
N ASP A 49 16.66 2.73 -21.30
CA ASP A 49 15.64 2.60 -22.33
C ASP A 49 14.25 2.95 -21.77
N TYR A 50 13.23 2.92 -22.63
CA TYR A 50 11.87 3.28 -22.24
C TYR A 50 11.27 2.29 -21.23
N ASP A 51 11.63 1.01 -21.31
CA ASP A 51 11.10 -0.04 -20.45
C ASP A 51 11.69 0.11 -19.03
N ASP A 52 13.01 0.27 -18.92
CA ASP A 52 13.73 0.53 -17.69
C ASP A 52 13.22 1.81 -16.99
N LEU A 53 12.94 2.84 -17.79
CA LEU A 53 12.41 4.11 -17.28
C LEU A 53 10.99 3.92 -16.75
N SER A 54 10.13 3.21 -17.49
CA SER A 54 8.76 2.91 -17.06
C SER A 54 8.76 2.14 -15.73
N ASP A 55 9.56 1.08 -15.63
CA ASP A 55 9.69 0.27 -14.41
C ASP A 55 10.18 1.09 -13.21
N THR A 56 11.05 2.06 -13.46
CA THR A 56 11.57 2.96 -12.42
C THR A 56 10.50 3.93 -11.95
N VAL A 57 9.76 4.53 -12.88
CA VAL A 57 8.64 5.44 -12.55
C VAL A 57 7.56 4.70 -11.78
N ASP A 58 7.17 3.50 -12.21
CA ASP A 58 6.16 2.68 -11.53
C ASP A 58 6.59 2.33 -10.11
N ARG A 59 7.87 2.01 -9.91
CA ARG A 59 8.42 1.72 -8.57
C ARG A 59 8.40 2.96 -7.67
N GLN A 60 8.77 4.12 -8.23
CA GLN A 60 8.73 5.39 -7.50
C GLN A 60 7.31 5.76 -7.11
N LEU A 61 6.35 5.58 -8.02
CA LEU A 61 4.93 5.81 -7.76
C LEU A 61 4.42 4.91 -6.64
N ARG A 62 4.67 3.59 -6.72
CA ARG A 62 4.32 2.63 -5.67
C ARG A 62 4.93 2.98 -4.31
N THR A 63 6.18 3.44 -4.31
CA THR A 63 6.87 3.87 -3.09
C THR A 63 6.21 5.10 -2.50
N ALA A 64 5.92 6.11 -3.31
CA ALA A 64 5.24 7.32 -2.88
C ALA A 64 3.83 7.03 -2.34
N THR A 65 3.06 6.14 -3.01
CA THR A 65 1.76 5.66 -2.54
C THR A 65 1.90 4.99 -1.17
N GLY A 66 2.83 4.04 -1.04
CA GLY A 66 3.08 3.30 0.20
C GLY A 66 3.43 4.22 1.38
N GLU A 67 4.40 5.11 1.21
CA GLU A 67 4.82 6.09 2.21
C GLU A 67 3.71 7.08 2.59
N ALA A 68 2.82 7.39 1.65
CA ALA A 68 1.71 8.29 1.88
C ALA A 68 0.56 7.63 2.67
N VAL A 69 0.30 6.34 2.43
CA VAL A 69 -0.78 5.56 3.06
C VAL A 69 -0.39 5.04 4.44
N ASP A 70 0.85 4.60 4.63
CA ASP A 70 1.28 3.95 5.89
C ASP A 70 0.98 4.77 7.15
N PRO A 71 1.25 6.09 7.21
CA PRO A 71 0.92 6.91 8.37
C PRO A 71 -0.59 7.03 8.63
N LEU A 72 -1.43 6.88 7.61
CA LEU A 72 -2.89 6.87 7.78
C LEU A 72 -3.35 5.57 8.43
N ILE A 73 -2.75 4.45 8.05
CA ILE A 73 -3.00 3.14 8.68
C ILE A 73 -2.57 3.16 10.15
N GLN A 74 -1.40 3.73 10.47
CA GLN A 74 -0.91 3.77 11.85
C GLN A 74 -1.78 4.62 12.81
N LYS A 75 -2.58 5.55 12.28
CA LYS A 75 -3.54 6.36 13.06
C LYS A 75 -4.84 5.65 13.40
N LEU A 76 -5.13 4.53 12.73
CA LEU A 76 -6.33 3.75 13.00
C LEU A 76 -6.26 3.03 14.35
N SER A 77 -7.43 2.77 14.94
CA SER A 77 -7.53 1.87 16.09
C SER A 77 -7.02 0.47 15.73
N LEU A 78 -6.67 -0.32 16.75
CA LEU A 78 -6.19 -1.69 16.51
C LEU A 78 -7.21 -2.53 15.74
N ASP A 79 -8.51 -2.43 16.08
CA ASP A 79 -9.57 -3.19 15.42
C ASP A 79 -9.70 -2.83 13.94
N HIS A 80 -9.67 -1.53 13.61
CA HIS A 80 -9.70 -1.06 12.23
C HIS A 80 -8.46 -1.52 11.44
N ARG A 81 -7.25 -1.49 12.05
CA ARG A 81 -6.04 -2.02 11.40
C ARG A 81 -6.15 -3.51 11.10
N VAL A 82 -6.65 -4.29 12.06
CA VAL A 82 -6.87 -5.74 11.86
C VAL A 82 -7.88 -5.98 10.74
N ALA A 83 -8.96 -5.20 10.69
CA ALA A 83 -9.98 -5.30 9.65
C ALA A 83 -9.40 -5.00 8.26
N VAL A 84 -8.65 -3.90 8.12
CA VAL A 84 -7.96 -3.53 6.87
C VAL A 84 -6.98 -4.60 6.45
N MET A 85 -6.10 -5.07 7.35
CA MET A 85 -5.12 -6.12 7.02
C MET A 85 -5.79 -7.41 6.58
N THR A 86 -6.91 -7.79 7.21
CA THR A 86 -7.66 -8.99 6.85
C THR A 86 -8.29 -8.84 5.46
N ALA A 87 -8.91 -7.70 5.17
CA ALA A 87 -9.51 -7.41 3.88
C ALA A 87 -8.46 -7.42 2.75
N VAL A 88 -7.36 -6.69 2.91
CA VAL A 88 -6.36 -6.56 1.85
C VAL A 88 -5.62 -7.87 1.59
N ARG A 89 -5.37 -8.69 2.60
CA ARG A 89 -4.83 -10.04 2.40
C ARG A 89 -5.75 -10.91 1.54
N ASN A 90 -7.07 -10.78 1.72
CA ASN A 90 -8.04 -11.48 0.88
C ASN A 90 -8.08 -10.91 -0.55
N PHE A 91 -7.90 -9.60 -0.70
CA PHE A 91 -7.81 -8.97 -2.02
C PHE A 91 -6.63 -9.56 -2.79
N VAL A 92 -5.42 -9.50 -2.23
CA VAL A 92 -4.19 -10.05 -2.85
C VAL A 92 -4.30 -11.55 -3.10
N ALA A 93 -4.91 -12.31 -2.19
CA ALA A 93 -5.12 -13.74 -2.37
C ALA A 93 -6.15 -14.08 -3.48
N GLY A 94 -6.99 -13.12 -3.88
CA GLY A 94 -8.09 -13.36 -4.82
C GLY A 94 -9.18 -14.28 -4.25
N ALA A 95 -9.22 -14.50 -2.93
CA ALA A 95 -10.21 -15.33 -2.25
C ALA A 95 -10.36 -14.91 -0.77
N ALA A 96 -11.54 -15.15 -0.20
CA ALA A 96 -11.86 -14.87 1.21
C ALA A 96 -11.32 -15.95 2.16
N VAL A 97 -9.99 -16.07 2.25
CA VAL A 97 -9.28 -17.10 3.02
C VAL A 97 -9.02 -16.65 4.47
N PHE A 98 -8.65 -15.39 4.66
CA PHE A 98 -8.31 -14.82 5.94
C PHE A 98 -9.55 -14.31 6.66
N ARG A 99 -9.65 -14.63 7.96
CA ARG A 99 -10.75 -14.21 8.83
C ARG A 99 -10.17 -13.70 10.14
N ASN A 100 -10.79 -12.68 10.72
CA ASN A 100 -10.47 -12.21 12.05
C ASN A 100 -11.09 -13.16 13.10
N PRO A 101 -10.28 -13.95 13.84
CA PRO A 101 -10.83 -14.90 14.81
C PRO A 101 -11.35 -14.22 16.09
N ARG A 102 -10.92 -12.98 16.37
CA ARG A 102 -11.33 -12.27 17.60
C ARG A 102 -12.71 -11.66 17.45
N ASN A 103 -12.94 -10.97 16.33
CA ASN A 103 -14.21 -10.30 16.04
C ASN A 103 -14.68 -10.60 14.60
N PRO A 104 -15.09 -11.84 14.29
CA PRO A 104 -15.48 -12.22 12.93
C PRO A 104 -16.78 -11.53 12.47
N SER A 105 -17.68 -11.21 13.40
CA SER A 105 -18.98 -10.60 13.10
C SER A 105 -18.91 -9.11 12.78
N THR A 106 -17.88 -8.40 13.25
CA THR A 106 -17.73 -6.95 13.02
C THR A 106 -16.77 -6.62 11.90
N GLN A 107 -16.07 -7.61 11.34
CA GLN A 107 -15.04 -7.44 10.30
C GLN A 107 -15.44 -6.45 9.19
N ASP A 108 -16.62 -6.62 8.60
CA ASP A 108 -17.08 -5.78 7.48
C ASP A 108 -17.44 -4.36 7.95
N ALA A 109 -18.04 -4.23 9.14
CA ALA A 109 -18.39 -2.94 9.73
C ALA A 109 -17.13 -2.14 10.13
N ASP A 110 -16.16 -2.82 10.75
CA ASP A 110 -14.88 -2.25 11.16
C ASP A 110 -14.06 -1.81 9.93
N TYR A 111 -14.10 -2.60 8.85
CA TYR A 111 -13.47 -2.21 7.59
C TYR A 111 -14.15 -1.00 6.96
N ALA A 112 -15.48 -0.95 6.93
CA ALA A 112 -16.23 0.20 6.41
C ALA A 112 -16.00 1.48 7.23
N GLU A 113 -15.87 1.37 8.55
CA GLU A 113 -15.47 2.50 9.41
C GLU A 113 -14.03 2.93 9.14
N ALA A 114 -13.09 1.99 9.02
CA ALA A 114 -11.71 2.29 8.67
C ALA A 114 -11.61 3.09 7.37
N LYS A 115 -12.36 2.69 6.33
CA LYS A 115 -12.43 3.44 5.06
C LYS A 115 -12.95 4.86 5.26
N ARG A 116 -13.99 5.06 6.08
CA ARG A 116 -14.54 6.39 6.39
C ARG A 116 -13.53 7.27 7.11
N VAL A 117 -12.79 6.72 8.08
CA VAL A 117 -11.74 7.44 8.81
C VAL A 117 -10.56 7.81 7.91
N MET A 118 -10.14 6.93 7.01
CA MET A 118 -9.01 7.17 6.12
C MET A 118 -9.32 8.14 4.97
N ARG A 119 -10.57 8.17 4.49
CA ARG A 119 -10.99 8.90 3.29
C ARG A 119 -10.51 10.36 3.23
N PRO A 120 -10.63 11.18 4.29
CA PRO A 120 -10.16 12.57 4.24
C PRO A 120 -8.64 12.66 4.04
N GLY A 121 -7.88 11.76 4.66
CA GLY A 121 -6.42 11.71 4.51
C GLY A 121 -5.99 11.26 3.11
N LEU A 122 -6.71 10.31 2.52
CA LEU A 122 -6.49 9.84 1.15
C LEU A 122 -6.80 10.94 0.13
N LEU A 123 -7.89 11.69 0.32
CA LEU A 123 -8.25 12.84 -0.53
C LEU A 123 -7.21 13.96 -0.43
N ALA A 124 -6.77 14.31 0.79
CA ALA A 124 -5.76 15.35 1.00
C ALA A 124 -4.41 15.03 0.34
N LYS A 125 -4.13 13.74 0.11
CA LYS A 125 -2.94 13.24 -0.57
C LYS A 125 -3.16 12.94 -2.05
N SER A 126 -4.35 13.24 -2.59
CA SER A 126 -4.73 13.00 -3.98
C SER A 126 -4.60 11.53 -4.42
N LEU A 127 -4.74 10.59 -3.49
CA LEU A 127 -4.66 9.15 -3.76
C LEU A 127 -5.98 8.56 -4.28
N ILE A 128 -7.09 9.25 -4.01
CA ILE A 128 -8.44 8.90 -4.50
C ILE A 128 -9.13 10.15 -5.04
N ARG A 129 -10.12 9.96 -5.91
CA ARG A 129 -10.87 11.08 -6.49
C ARG A 129 -11.93 11.59 -5.51
N GLY A 130 -12.03 12.91 -5.38
CA GLY A 130 -13.15 13.55 -4.70
C GLY A 130 -14.40 13.43 -5.55
N VAL A 131 -15.35 12.61 -5.10
CA VAL A 131 -16.73 12.59 -5.62
C VAL A 131 -17.53 13.63 -4.87
#